data_AF-A0A932F5L6-F1
#
_entry.id   AF-A0A932F5L6-F1
#
_cell.length_a   1.000
_cell.length_b   1.000
_cell.length_c   1.000
_cell.angle_alpha   90.00
_cell.angle_beta   90.00
_cell.angle_gamma   90.00
#
_symmetry.space_group_name_H-M   'P 1'
#
loop_
_entity.id
_entity.type
_entity.pdbx_description
1 polymer ?
#
loop_
_entity_poly.entity_id
_entity_poly.type
_entity_poly.pdbx_seq_one_letter_code
_entity_poly.pdbx_strand_id
1 'polypeptide(L)'
;MQIIIVGAGKLAQELLGHFVHQGAHQVCTWAGLNGARHVGAVVVHAGSGRELDEVVAYCMQTQSTLVELATGTGIEQRVLGFPVVLCPNVNILMLKIMAMLADHGRRFAGYARQLTESHQSGKSSVPGT
;
A
#
# COMPACT_ATOMS: atom_id res chain seq x y z
N MET A 1 17.33 8.19 -5.00
CA MET A 1 15.86 8.15 -5.06
C MET A 1 15.32 8.45 -3.67
N GLN A 2 14.30 9.30 -3.56
CA GLN A 2 13.64 9.64 -2.30
C GLN A 2 12.44 8.71 -2.06
N ILE A 3 12.34 8.14 -0.87
CA ILE A 3 11.19 7.36 -0.40
C ILE A 3 10.49 8.14 0.70
N ILE A 4 9.17 8.30 0.59
CA ILE A 4 8.35 9.03 1.56
C ILE A 4 7.32 8.06 2.12
N ILE A 5 7.39 7.76 3.42
CA ILE A 5 6.47 6.82 4.07
C ILE A 5 5.31 7.59 4.70
N VAL A 6 4.07 7.26 4.31
CA VAL A 6 2.84 7.86 4.83
C VAL A 6 2.13 6.88 5.76
N GLY A 7 1.68 7.40 6.90
CA GLY A 7 1.05 6.64 7.98
C GLY A 7 1.96 6.50 9.22
N ALA A 8 1.33 6.17 10.35
CA ALA A 8 2.02 6.04 11.65
C ALA A 8 1.87 4.65 12.28
N GLY A 9 1.21 3.72 11.60
CA GLY A 9 0.98 2.36 12.08
C GLY A 9 2.23 1.47 12.00
N LYS A 10 2.10 0.24 12.50
CA LYS A 10 3.20 -0.75 12.54
C LYS A 10 3.85 -0.97 11.17
N LEU A 11 3.06 -1.13 10.11
CA LEU A 11 3.60 -1.35 8.76
C LEU A 11 4.46 -0.17 8.30
N ALA A 12 4.01 1.07 8.52
CA ALA A 12 4.77 2.27 8.16
C ALA A 12 6.10 2.34 8.93
N GLN A 13 6.11 1.98 10.23
CA GLN A 13 7.32 1.95 11.06
C GLN A 13 8.30 0.87 10.59
N GLU A 14 7.83 -0.32 10.26
CA GLU A 14 8.66 -1.41 9.73
C GLU A 14 9.28 -1.04 8.37
N LEU A 15 8.50 -0.45 7.47
CA LEU A 15 8.99 0.03 6.17
C LEU A 15 10.08 1.09 6.36
N LEU A 16 9.84 2.07 7.23
CA LEU A 16 10.81 3.11 7.55
C LEU A 16 12.11 2.49 8.09
N GLY A 17 12.01 1.62 9.10
CA GLY A 17 13.17 0.94 9.69
C GLY A 17 13.96 0.12 8.68
N HIS A 18 13.25 -0.62 7.82
CA HIS A 18 13.87 -1.39 6.75
C HIS A 18 14.67 -0.51 5.78
N PHE A 19 14.05 0.54 5.23
CA PHE A 19 14.74 1.41 4.26
C PHE A 19 15.88 2.22 4.88
N VAL A 20 15.74 2.67 6.14
CA VAL A 20 16.83 3.31 6.87
C VAL A 20 18.01 2.35 7.03
N HIS A 21 17.75 1.10 7.43
CA HIS A 21 18.80 0.10 7.62
C HIS A 21 19.49 -0.29 6.29
N GLN A 22 18.76 -0.36 5.19
CA GLN A 22 19.34 -0.66 3.87
C GLN A 22 20.31 0.45 3.39
N GLY A 23 20.11 1.71 3.77
CA GLY A 23 21.03 2.82 3.50
C GLY A 23 21.19 3.22 2.02
N ALA A 24 20.55 2.52 1.08
CA ALA A 24 20.67 2.77 -0.36
C ALA A 24 19.84 3.98 -0.86
N HIS A 25 18.89 4.45 -0.06
CA HIS A 25 17.92 5.49 -0.45
C HIS A 25 17.73 6.51 0.67
N GLN A 26 17.41 7.75 0.29
CA GLN A 26 16.95 8.74 1.26
C GLN A 26 15.50 8.40 1.61
N VAL A 27 15.20 8.26 2.90
CA VAL A 27 13.87 7.92 3.39
C VAL A 27 13.44 8.90 4.47
N CYS A 28 12.20 9.35 4.40
CA CYS A 28 11.59 10.19 5.43
C CYS A 28 10.13 9.80 5.66
N THR A 29 9.56 10.28 6.76
CA THR A 29 8.13 10.19 7.01
C THR A 29 7.39 11.33 6.30
N TRP A 30 6.07 11.17 6.10
CA TRP A 30 5.19 12.22 5.60
C TRP A 30 5.28 13.49 6.45
N ALA A 31 5.23 13.35 7.78
CA ALA A 31 5.40 14.47 8.69
C ALA A 31 6.80 15.10 8.61
N GLY A 32 7.85 14.27 8.45
CA GLY A 32 9.24 14.73 8.33
C GLY A 32 9.55 15.47 7.04
N LEU A 33 8.67 15.38 6.03
CA LEU A 33 8.78 16.13 4.79
C LEU A 33 8.76 17.65 5.03
N ASN A 34 8.01 18.12 6.05
CA ASN A 34 7.87 19.53 6.41
C ASN A 34 7.60 20.46 5.21
N GLY A 35 6.78 19.99 4.26
CA GLY A 35 6.42 20.73 3.05
C GLY A 35 7.48 20.74 1.93
N ALA A 36 8.62 20.06 2.11
CA ALA A 36 9.62 19.90 1.07
C ALA A 36 9.05 19.14 -0.14
N ARG A 37 9.41 19.59 -1.34
CA ARG A 37 8.96 18.97 -2.60
C ARG A 37 10.11 18.22 -3.23
N HIS A 38 9.91 16.92 -3.44
CA HIS A 38 10.85 16.05 -4.11
C HIS A 38 10.23 15.58 -5.42
N VAL A 39 10.76 16.05 -6.54
CA VAL A 39 10.29 15.64 -7.87
C VAL A 39 10.67 14.18 -8.11
N GLY A 40 9.70 13.37 -8.55
CA GLY A 40 9.94 11.95 -8.88
C GLY A 40 10.29 11.07 -7.68
N ALA A 41 9.72 11.35 -6.50
CA ALA A 41 9.87 10.47 -5.34
C ALA A 41 9.00 9.20 -5.47
N VAL A 42 9.23 8.24 -4.57
CA VAL A 42 8.32 7.12 -4.33
C VAL A 42 7.60 7.37 -3.00
N VAL A 43 6.30 7.60 -3.06
CA VAL A 43 5.45 7.80 -1.88
C VAL A 43 4.78 6.48 -1.56
N VAL A 44 5.02 5.93 -0.37
CA VAL A 44 4.42 4.66 0.08
C VAL A 44 3.36 4.96 1.12
N HIS A 45 2.09 4.76 0.77
CA HIS A 45 0.98 4.99 1.68
C HIS A 45 0.57 3.69 2.37
N ALA A 46 0.91 3.59 3.66
CA ALA A 46 0.58 2.50 4.57
C ALA A 46 -0.29 3.01 5.75
N GLY A 47 -1.09 4.05 5.47
CA GLY A 47 -1.91 4.76 6.44
C GLY A 47 -3.36 4.29 6.46
N SER A 48 -4.22 5.10 7.10
CA SER A 48 -5.65 4.82 7.20
C SER A 48 -6.49 5.37 6.04
N GLY A 49 -5.84 6.03 5.06
CA GLY A 49 -6.52 6.75 3.99
C GLY A 49 -6.85 8.21 4.31
N ARG A 50 -6.73 8.64 5.58
CA ARG A 50 -6.96 10.04 5.99
C ARG A 50 -6.07 11.04 5.26
N GLU A 51 -4.84 10.65 5.00
CA GLU A 51 -3.84 11.48 4.32
C GLU A 51 -3.90 11.38 2.78
N LEU A 52 -4.80 10.55 2.21
CA LEU A 52 -4.73 10.18 0.80
C LEU A 52 -4.92 11.37 -0.15
N ASP A 53 -5.84 12.28 0.15
CA ASP A 53 -6.11 13.43 -0.72
C ASP A 53 -4.90 14.36 -0.84
N GLU A 54 -4.20 14.60 0.28
CA GLU A 54 -2.97 15.38 0.31
C GLU A 54 -1.83 14.67 -0.43
N VAL A 55 -1.72 13.35 -0.25
CA VAL A 55 -0.74 12.51 -0.94
C VAL A 55 -0.95 12.52 -2.45
N VAL A 56 -2.20 12.40 -2.91
CA VAL A 56 -2.56 12.47 -4.33
C VAL A 56 -2.19 13.83 -4.90
N ALA A 57 -2.54 14.92 -4.21
CA ALA A 57 -2.18 16.28 -4.64
C ALA A 57 -0.66 16.46 -4.72
N TYR A 58 0.09 15.95 -3.74
CA TYR A 58 1.55 15.97 -3.76
C TYR A 58 2.12 15.20 -4.95
N CYS A 59 1.63 13.99 -5.22
CA CYS A 59 2.10 13.17 -6.34
C CYS A 59 1.79 13.82 -7.70
N MET A 60 0.62 14.44 -7.86
CA MET A 60 0.30 15.22 -9.07
C MET A 60 1.29 16.37 -9.29
N GLN A 61 1.61 17.13 -8.25
CA GLN A 61 2.50 18.29 -8.35
C GLN A 61 3.97 17.91 -8.57
N THR A 62 4.40 16.79 -7.97
CA THR A 62 5.81 16.37 -7.99
C THR A 62 6.11 15.28 -9.03
N GLN A 63 5.08 14.79 -9.72
CA GLN A 63 5.18 13.64 -10.64
C GLN A 63 5.81 12.41 -9.95
N SER A 64 5.48 12.23 -8.66
CA SER A 64 5.95 11.12 -7.85
C SER A 64 5.09 9.88 -8.09
N THR A 65 5.69 8.70 -7.90
CA THR A 65 4.95 7.43 -7.93
C THR A 65 4.33 7.17 -6.57
N LEU A 66 3.05 6.81 -6.54
CA LEU A 66 2.36 6.36 -5.33
C LEU A 66 2.34 4.82 -5.28
N VAL A 67 2.77 4.26 -4.16
CA VAL A 67 2.57 2.86 -3.81
C VAL A 67 1.49 2.82 -2.72
N GLU A 68 0.29 2.41 -3.11
CA GLU A 68 -0.88 2.35 -2.22
C GLU A 68 -0.96 0.96 -1.59
N LEU A 69 -0.71 0.90 -0.27
CA LEU A 69 -0.79 -0.35 0.51
C LEU A 69 -2.05 -0.42 1.39
N ALA A 70 -2.74 0.70 1.57
CA ALA A 70 -3.97 0.73 2.34
C ALA A 70 -5.13 0.10 1.55
N THR A 71 -6.05 -0.54 2.28
CA THR A 71 -7.24 -1.17 1.71
C THR A 71 -8.43 -0.21 1.76
N GLY A 72 -9.35 -0.33 0.79
CA GLY A 72 -10.63 0.37 0.82
C GLY A 72 -10.56 1.89 0.68
N THR A 73 -9.48 2.42 0.11
CA THR A 73 -9.28 3.87 -0.04
C THR A 73 -9.97 4.48 -1.27
N GLY A 74 -10.46 3.64 -2.19
CA GLY A 74 -11.17 4.07 -3.40
C GLY A 74 -10.27 4.73 -4.43
N ILE A 75 -8.94 4.57 -4.33
CA ILE A 75 -8.00 5.20 -5.25
C ILE A 75 -8.18 4.71 -6.69
N GLU A 76 -8.65 3.48 -6.88
CA GLU A 76 -8.95 2.86 -8.17
C GLU A 76 -10.09 3.56 -8.92
N GLN A 77 -10.88 4.38 -8.23
CA GLN A 77 -12.01 5.13 -8.80
C GLN A 77 -11.61 6.55 -9.22
N ARG A 78 -10.36 6.95 -8.99
CA ARG A 78 -9.86 8.30 -9.25
C ARG A 78 -9.14 8.37 -10.60
N VAL A 79 -9.26 9.52 -11.27
CA VAL A 79 -8.43 9.84 -12.44
C VAL A 79 -7.12 10.45 -11.94
N LEU A 80 -6.01 9.75 -12.17
CA LEU A 80 -4.69 10.13 -11.66
C LEU A 80 -3.74 10.47 -12.82
N GLY A 81 -3.06 11.60 -12.70
CA GLY A 81 -2.07 12.08 -13.68
C GLY A 81 -0.62 11.68 -13.35
N PHE A 82 -0.43 10.62 -12.57
CA PHE A 82 0.88 10.13 -12.11
C PHE A 82 0.83 8.61 -11.89
N PRO A 83 1.97 7.90 -11.85
CA PRO A 83 2.00 6.46 -11.69
C PRO A 83 1.52 6.00 -10.32
N VAL A 84 0.70 4.93 -10.30
CA VAL A 84 0.24 4.29 -9.07
C VAL A 84 0.46 2.78 -9.13
N VAL A 85 1.03 2.25 -8.06
CA VAL A 85 1.10 0.82 -7.75
C VAL A 85 0.10 0.54 -6.64
N LEU A 86 -1.06 -0.02 -7.00
CA LEU A 86 -2.07 -0.45 -6.03
C LEU A 86 -1.75 -1.88 -5.58
N CYS A 87 -1.35 -2.05 -4.31
CA CYS A 87 -0.94 -3.33 -3.77
C CYS A 87 -1.40 -3.48 -2.31
N PRO A 88 -2.70 -3.73 -2.06
CA PRO A 88 -3.23 -3.90 -0.71
C PRO A 88 -2.68 -5.13 0.03
N ASN A 89 -2.03 -6.07 -0.68
CA ASN A 89 -1.30 -7.18 -0.10
C ASN A 89 0.10 -7.31 -0.72
N VAL A 90 1.14 -7.00 0.06
CA VAL A 90 2.55 -7.06 -0.36
C VAL A 90 3.20 -8.42 -0.11
N ASN A 91 2.48 -9.39 0.46
CA ASN A 91 2.99 -10.73 0.68
C ASN A 91 2.94 -11.52 -0.63
N ILE A 92 4.10 -11.67 -1.28
CA ILE A 92 4.22 -12.36 -2.56
C ILE A 92 3.69 -13.80 -2.56
N LEU A 93 3.78 -14.53 -1.44
CA LEU A 93 3.24 -15.88 -1.34
C LEU A 93 1.72 -15.86 -1.36
N MET A 94 1.11 -14.88 -0.69
CA MET A 94 -0.34 -14.70 -0.73
C MET A 94 -0.83 -14.27 -2.11
N LEU A 95 -0.11 -13.36 -2.79
CA LEU A 95 -0.40 -13.00 -4.18
C LEU A 95 -0.35 -14.22 -5.11
N LYS A 96 0.62 -15.13 -4.93
CA LYS A 96 0.70 -16.39 -5.68
C LYS A 96 -0.46 -17.33 -5.40
N ILE A 97 -0.90 -17.42 -4.14
CA ILE A 97 -2.09 -18.20 -3.77
C ILE A 97 -3.34 -17.61 -4.44
N MET A 98 -3.52 -16.30 -4.37
CA MET A 98 -4.66 -15.61 -5.00
C MET A 98 -4.66 -15.80 -6.53
N ALA A 99 -3.50 -15.70 -7.18
CA ALA A 99 -3.36 -15.98 -8.61
C ALA A 99 -3.70 -17.43 -8.95
N MET A 100 -3.17 -18.40 -8.19
CA MET A 100 -3.50 -19.82 -8.36
C MET A 100 -5.00 -20.09 -8.20
N LEU A 101 -5.65 -19.49 -7.21
CA LEU A 101 -7.09 -19.62 -6.98
C LEU A 101 -7.91 -18.95 -8.08
N ALA A 102 -7.48 -17.81 -8.61
CA ALA A 102 -8.15 -17.16 -9.74
C ALA A 102 -8.11 -18.04 -11.01
N ASP A 103 -6.95 -18.61 -11.33
CA ASP A 103 -6.73 -19.39 -12.55
C ASP A 103 -7.30 -20.81 -12.47
N HIS A 104 -7.31 -21.41 -11.28
CA HIS A 104 -7.62 -22.83 -11.10
C HIS A 104 -8.77 -23.12 -10.13
N GLY A 105 -9.36 -22.08 -9.52
CA GLY A 105 -10.42 -22.22 -8.51
C GLY A 105 -11.65 -23.00 -8.98
N ARG A 106 -11.94 -22.97 -10.29
CA ARG A 106 -13.04 -23.75 -10.88
C ARG A 106 -12.90 -25.26 -10.67
N ARG A 107 -11.69 -25.77 -10.48
CA ARG A 107 -11.45 -27.20 -10.19
C ARG A 107 -12.02 -27.64 -8.85
N PHE A 108 -12.28 -26.69 -7.94
CA PHE A 108 -12.94 -26.94 -6.67
C PHE A 108 -14.48 -26.74 -6.76
N ALA A 109 -15.05 -26.67 -7.96
CA ALA A 109 -16.49 -26.65 -8.13
C ALA A 109 -17.11 -27.92 -7.56
N GLY A 110 -18.16 -27.77 -6.74
CA GLY A 110 -18.84 -28.88 -6.06
C GLY A 110 -18.32 -29.20 -4.65
N TYR A 111 -17.19 -28.61 -4.22
CA TYR A 111 -16.72 -28.74 -2.84
C TYR A 111 -17.32 -27.65 -1.93
N ALA A 112 -17.52 -28.00 -0.66
CA ALA A 112 -17.74 -27.01 0.39
C ALA A 112 -16.46 -26.16 0.55
N ARG A 113 -16.62 -24.83 0.61
CA ARG A 113 -15.50 -23.88 0.69
C ARG A 113 -15.70 -23.01 1.93
N GLN A 114 -14.63 -22.87 2.71
CA GLN A 114 -14.58 -21.99 3.87
C GLN A 114 -13.23 -21.28 3.88
N LEU A 115 -13.24 -20.00 4.22
CA LEU A 115 -12.04 -19.20 4.47
C LEU A 115 -12.11 -18.71 5.92
N THR A 116 -11.02 -18.92 6.66
CA THR A 116 -10.89 -18.47 8.05
C THR A 116 -9.64 -17.62 8.16
N GLU A 117 -9.78 -16.37 8.58
CA GLU A 117 -8.66 -15.46 8.84
C GLU A 117 -8.59 -15.15 10.33
N SER A 118 -7.48 -15.52 10.98
CA SER A 118 -7.32 -15.34 12.43
C SER A 118 -7.20 -13.86 12.85
N HIS A 119 -6.60 -13.02 12.01
CA HIS A 119 -6.31 -11.61 12.30
C HIS A 119 -7.48 -10.66 12.08
N GLN A 120 -8.50 -11.06 11.32
CA GLN A 120 -9.66 -10.22 11.02
C GLN A 120 -10.60 -10.05 12.21
N SER A 121 -10.55 -10.98 13.18
CA SER A 121 -11.32 -10.92 14.42
C SER A 121 -11.04 -9.66 15.26
N GLY A 122 -9.87 -9.03 15.07
CA GLY A 122 -9.43 -7.86 15.85
C GLY A 122 -9.37 -6.53 15.07
N LYS A 123 -9.82 -6.47 13.81
CA LYS A 123 -9.76 -5.25 12.98
C LYS A 123 -11.16 -4.74 12.62
N SER A 124 -11.33 -3.42 12.59
CA SER A 124 -12.55 -2.75 12.12
C SER A 124 -12.60 -2.52 10.60
N SER A 125 -11.52 -2.80 9.89
CA SER A 125 -11.44 -2.71 8.43
C SER A 125 -12.06 -3.94 7.76
N VAL A 126 -12.61 -3.79 6.56
CA VAL A 126 -13.04 -4.93 5.71
C VAL A 126 -11.83 -5.86 5.45
N PRO A 127 -12.01 -7.20 5.40
CA PRO A 127 -10.93 -8.12 5.02
C PRO A 127 -10.36 -7.70 3.66
N GLY A 128 -9.06 -7.45 3.61
CA GLY A 128 -8.39 -6.97 2.40
C GLY A 128 -7.68 -8.05 1.58
N THR A 129 -7.54 -9.25 2.14
CA THR A 129 -6.94 -10.45 1.53
C THR A 129 -8.01 -11.51 1.40
#